data_AF-A0A6N9CAJ4-F1
#
_entry.id   AF-A0A6N9CAJ4-F1
#
_cell.length_a   1.000
_cell.length_b   1.000
_cell.length_c   1.000
_cell.angle_alpha   90.00
_cell.angle_beta   90.00
_cell.angle_gamma   90.00
#
_symmetry.space_group_name_H-M   'P 1'
#
loop_
_entity.id
_entity.type
_entity.pdbx_description
1 polymer ?
#
loop_
_entity_poly.entity_id
_entity_poly.type
_entity_poly.pdbx_seq_one_letter_code
_entity_poly.pdbx_strand_id
1 'polypeptide(L)'
;MKDVSFFQAPIIFMEPVSGGSRMSLEYLRRVYNSHSNPIWNTRRPSGLGTYTDTEVQKLREYVINRGGFIYILTHGNTDNAMKGTRKVLRELLPEHHLGFVPNDHPIYNSYYSLNGPLRFPLRMVGSAGHGIPLHFGPYSELQGITIDGRLAVLVDTEQMMHVIDGGVQKPFYGKFQNQNKILEEFAPHAVRQLINIVIYAITHGNISDYSNYVPETVLKDSGNKGPRKKAPIVTQKL
;
A
#
# COMPACT_ATOMS: atom_id res chain seq x y z
N MET A 1 16.31 6.07 -2.95
CA MET A 1 15.44 7.26 -2.81
C MET A 1 16.28 8.53 -2.71
N LYS A 2 16.64 9.17 -3.84
CA LYS A 2 17.53 10.35 -3.82
C LYS A 2 16.81 11.65 -4.14
N ASP A 3 15.75 11.60 -4.94
CA ASP A 3 14.96 12.77 -5.34
C ASP A 3 14.16 13.33 -4.16
N VAL A 4 14.25 14.65 -3.95
CA VAL A 4 13.53 15.38 -2.89
C VAL A 4 12.03 15.43 -3.19
N SER A 5 11.65 15.43 -4.48
CA SER A 5 10.24 15.44 -4.92
C SER A 5 9.48 14.20 -4.43
N PHE A 6 10.16 13.06 -4.29
CA PHE A 6 9.57 11.83 -3.77
C PHE A 6 8.97 12.01 -2.36
N PHE A 7 9.65 12.79 -1.51
CA PHE A 7 9.21 13.05 -0.14
C PHE A 7 8.21 14.21 -0.05
N GLN A 8 7.76 14.76 -1.18
CA GLN A 8 6.63 15.69 -1.24
C GLN A 8 5.29 14.96 -1.40
N ALA A 9 5.29 13.63 -1.60
CA ALA A 9 4.06 12.86 -1.62
C ALA A 9 3.44 12.77 -0.21
N PRO A 10 2.12 12.96 -0.06
CA PRO A 10 1.46 12.84 1.24
C PRO A 10 1.47 11.41 1.78
N ILE A 11 1.63 10.42 0.88
CA ILE A 11 1.70 9.01 1.18
C ILE A 11 2.84 8.36 0.39
N ILE A 12 3.64 7.54 1.05
CA ILE A 12 4.63 6.65 0.42
C ILE A 12 4.15 5.21 0.57
N PHE A 13 4.04 4.51 -0.57
CA PHE A 13 3.77 3.08 -0.61
C PHE A 13 5.09 2.31 -0.51
N MET A 14 5.16 1.36 0.41
CA MET A 14 6.34 0.51 0.60
C MET A 14 5.94 -0.96 0.57
N GLU A 15 6.76 -1.77 -0.09
CA GLU A 15 6.65 -3.22 -0.03
C GLU A 15 7.88 -3.77 0.70
N PRO A 16 7.71 -4.55 1.78
CA PRO A 16 8.83 -5.20 2.44
C PRO A 16 9.31 -6.34 1.54
N VAL A 17 10.50 -6.20 0.96
CA VAL A 17 11.15 -7.34 0.29
C VAL A 17 11.50 -8.38 1.35
N SER A 18 10.92 -9.57 1.25
CA SER A 18 11.21 -10.68 2.15
C SER A 18 12.70 -11.04 2.03
N GLY A 19 13.51 -10.64 3.02
CA GLY A 19 14.87 -11.13 3.14
C GLY A 19 14.85 -12.64 3.39
N GLY A 20 15.36 -13.42 2.44
CA GLY A 20 15.80 -14.79 2.69
C GLY A 20 14.71 -15.86 2.74
N SER A 21 14.26 -16.29 1.58
CA SER A 21 14.36 -17.71 1.23
C SER A 21 15.07 -17.74 -0.11
N ARG A 22 16.07 -18.61 -0.29
CA ARG A 22 16.67 -18.87 -1.61
C ARG A 22 15.58 -19.42 -2.54
N MET A 23 14.72 -18.55 -3.05
CA MET A 23 13.88 -18.87 -4.20
C MET A 23 14.84 -18.99 -5.37
N SER A 24 14.84 -20.15 -6.04
CA SER A 24 15.67 -20.33 -7.22
C SER A 24 15.35 -19.22 -8.24
N LEU A 25 16.35 -18.78 -8.98
CA LEU A 25 16.19 -17.83 -10.09
C LEU A 25 15.08 -18.26 -11.06
N GLU A 26 14.89 -19.56 -11.20
CA GLU A 26 13.85 -20.20 -12.00
C GLU A 26 12.44 -20.06 -11.39
N TYR A 27 12.31 -20.19 -10.06
CA TYR A 27 11.04 -19.94 -9.35
C TYR A 27 10.63 -18.47 -9.42
N LEU A 28 11.60 -17.56 -9.26
CA LEU A 28 11.39 -16.12 -9.42
C LEU A 28 10.94 -15.75 -10.84
N ARG A 29 11.55 -16.35 -11.88
CA ARG A 29 11.11 -16.16 -13.28
C ARG A 29 9.68 -16.65 -13.51
N ARG A 30 9.27 -17.76 -12.89
CA ARG A 30 7.90 -18.28 -13.02
C ARG A 30 6.83 -17.43 -12.33
N VAL A 31 7.14 -16.87 -11.16
CA VAL A 31 6.19 -16.04 -10.40
C VAL A 31 6.09 -14.62 -10.97
N TYR A 32 7.19 -14.08 -11.52
CA TYR A 32 7.26 -12.69 -12.02
C TYR A 32 7.15 -12.53 -13.55
N ASN A 33 6.95 -13.61 -14.33
CA ASN A 33 6.71 -13.51 -15.78
C ASN A 33 5.28 -13.08 -16.17
N SER A 34 4.44 -12.66 -15.22
CA SER A 34 3.27 -11.81 -15.51
C SER A 34 3.76 -10.39 -15.79
N HIS A 35 3.32 -9.78 -16.89
CA HIS A 35 3.87 -8.59 -17.56
C HIS A 35 3.78 -7.24 -16.79
N SER A 36 3.91 -7.26 -15.47
CA SER A 36 3.91 -6.10 -14.61
C SER A 36 5.21 -6.09 -13.81
N ASN A 37 6.22 -5.36 -14.31
CA ASN A 37 7.31 -4.92 -13.44
C ASN A 37 6.67 -3.99 -12.40
N PRO A 38 6.62 -4.34 -11.10
CA PRO A 38 6.13 -3.40 -10.11
C PRO A 38 7.04 -2.16 -10.16
N ILE A 39 6.43 -0.98 -10.24
CA ILE A 39 7.09 0.33 -10.29
C ILE A 39 8.00 0.55 -9.06
N TRP A 40 7.87 -0.29 -8.03
CA TRP A 40 8.56 -0.20 -6.74
C TRP A 40 9.52 -1.35 -6.46
N ASN A 41 9.97 -2.09 -7.48
CA ASN A 41 10.99 -3.12 -7.29
C ASN A 41 12.33 -2.47 -6.89
N THR A 42 12.55 -2.27 -5.60
CA THR A 42 13.86 -1.93 -5.04
C THR A 42 14.78 -3.15 -5.01
N ARG A 43 14.74 -4.00 -6.05
CA ARG A 43 15.85 -4.92 -6.35
C ARG A 43 17.07 -4.07 -6.69
N ARG A 44 17.82 -3.73 -5.65
CA ARG A 44 19.17 -3.22 -5.83
C ARG A 44 20.02 -4.32 -6.46
N PRO A 45 20.90 -3.98 -7.41
CA PRO A 45 21.85 -4.91 -8.02
C PRO A 45 22.74 -5.65 -7.00
N SER A 46 22.80 -5.19 -5.74
CA SER A 46 23.74 -5.67 -4.72
C SER A 46 23.17 -6.63 -3.67
N GLY A 47 21.90 -7.06 -3.74
CA GLY A 47 21.38 -8.08 -2.81
C GLY A 47 21.30 -7.67 -1.34
N LEU A 48 21.46 -6.38 -1.00
CA LEU A 48 21.36 -5.89 0.37
C LEU A 48 19.89 -5.60 0.74
N GLY A 49 19.33 -6.48 1.57
CA GLY A 49 17.99 -6.35 2.16
C GLY A 49 17.91 -5.35 3.33
N THR A 50 18.59 -4.20 3.21
CA THR A 50 18.62 -3.11 4.21
C THR A 50 18.69 -1.75 3.52
N TYR A 51 18.01 -0.75 4.09
CA TYR A 51 18.12 0.65 3.65
C TYR A 51 19.50 1.20 4.03
N THR A 52 20.02 2.15 3.25
CA THR A 52 21.23 2.89 3.66
C THR A 52 20.90 3.89 4.77
N ASP A 53 21.86 4.28 5.60
CA ASP A 53 21.67 5.27 6.66
C ASP A 53 21.04 6.57 6.14
N THR A 54 21.47 7.06 4.97
CA THR A 54 20.88 8.24 4.34
C THR A 54 19.41 8.05 3.96
N GLU A 55 19.01 6.85 3.53
CA GLU A 55 17.61 6.56 3.21
C GLU A 55 16.77 6.40 4.47
N VAL A 56 17.32 5.76 5.51
CA VAL A 56 16.71 5.67 6.83
C VAL A 56 16.45 7.07 7.38
N GLN A 57 17.45 7.94 7.35
CA GLN A 57 17.35 9.33 7.80
C GLN A 57 16.28 10.11 7.02
N LYS A 58 16.25 10.01 5.68
CA LYS A 58 15.24 10.71 4.87
C LYS A 58 13.82 10.21 5.10
N LEU A 59 13.62 8.89 5.21
CA LEU A 59 12.31 8.31 5.53
C LEU A 59 11.86 8.72 6.94
N ARG A 60 12.79 8.73 7.89
CA ARG A 60 12.53 9.17 9.25
C ARG A 60 12.16 10.65 9.31
N GLU A 61 12.91 11.53 8.63
CA GLU A 61 12.59 12.96 8.51
C GLU A 61 11.21 13.16 7.85
N TYR A 62 10.92 12.41 6.78
CA TYR A 62 9.63 12.45 6.11
C TYR A 62 8.46 12.13 7.06
N VAL A 63 8.58 11.06 7.84
CA VAL A 63 7.51 10.66 8.76
C VAL A 63 7.45 11.60 9.98
N ILE A 64 8.55 11.80 10.68
CA ILE A 64 8.57 12.49 11.98
C ILE A 64 8.43 14.01 11.79
N ASN A 65 9.30 14.61 10.97
CA ASN A 65 9.42 16.06 10.90
C ASN A 65 8.42 16.69 9.93
N ARG A 66 8.10 15.98 8.84
CA ARG A 66 7.28 16.52 7.76
C ARG A 66 5.84 16.03 7.79
N GLY A 67 5.48 15.16 8.73
CA GLY A 67 4.12 14.67 8.87
C GLY A 67 3.68 13.73 7.74
N GLY A 68 4.62 13.07 7.06
CA GLY A 68 4.34 12.10 6.01
C GLY A 68 3.65 10.83 6.53
N PHE A 69 3.05 10.09 5.61
CA PHE A 69 2.38 8.82 5.89
C PHE A 69 3.01 7.68 5.10
N ILE A 70 3.37 6.59 5.77
CA ILE A 70 3.88 5.38 5.09
C ILE A 70 2.79 4.31 5.11
N TYR A 71 2.45 3.79 3.94
CA TYR A 71 1.57 2.64 3.79
C TYR A 71 2.38 1.43 3.30
N ILE A 72 2.55 0.46 4.17
CA ILE A 72 3.30 -0.77 3.91
C ILE A 72 2.33 -1.85 3.45
N LEU A 73 2.39 -2.17 2.17
CA LEU A 73 1.65 -3.29 1.58
C LEU A 73 2.45 -4.56 1.81
N THR A 74 1.92 -5.49 2.61
CA THR A 74 2.53 -6.83 2.70
C THR A 74 2.24 -7.60 1.41
N HIS A 75 3.02 -8.65 1.10
CA HIS A 75 2.79 -9.55 -0.03
C HIS A 75 3.20 -10.97 0.38
N GLY A 76 2.49 -11.99 -0.11
CA GLY A 76 2.80 -13.40 0.17
C GLY A 76 2.42 -13.85 1.59
N ASN A 77 3.27 -14.64 2.24
CA ASN A 77 3.01 -15.11 3.60
C ASN A 77 3.12 -13.95 4.61
N THR A 78 2.03 -13.64 5.31
CA THR A 78 1.93 -12.50 6.23
C THR A 78 2.97 -12.53 7.35
N ASP A 79 3.25 -13.70 7.95
CA ASP A 79 4.28 -13.82 9.00
C ASP A 79 5.67 -13.42 8.50
N ASN A 80 6.06 -13.88 7.31
CA ASN A 80 7.35 -13.54 6.72
C ASN A 80 7.42 -12.07 6.31
N ALA A 81 6.36 -11.53 5.73
CA ALA A 81 6.27 -10.11 5.41
C ALA A 81 6.35 -9.24 6.67
N MET A 82 5.71 -9.64 7.77
CA MET A 82 5.74 -8.94 9.05
C MET A 82 7.12 -8.99 9.71
N LYS A 83 7.89 -10.07 9.57
CA LYS A 83 9.29 -10.11 10.05
C LYS A 83 10.15 -9.05 9.37
N GLY A 84 10.09 -8.96 8.04
CA GLY A 84 10.79 -7.93 7.26
C GLY A 84 10.32 -6.52 7.63
N THR A 85 9.00 -6.33 7.72
CA THR A 85 8.39 -5.05 8.11
C THR A 85 8.86 -4.59 9.48
N ARG A 86 8.80 -5.46 10.50
CA ARG A 86 9.28 -5.15 11.86
C ARG A 86 10.76 -4.79 11.88
N LYS A 87 11.58 -5.46 11.08
CA LYS A 87 13.00 -5.12 10.96
C LYS A 87 13.17 -3.70 10.40
N VAL A 88 12.54 -3.39 9.27
CA VAL A 88 12.59 -2.07 8.63
C VAL A 88 12.08 -0.98 9.58
N LEU A 89 10.94 -1.20 10.24
CA LEU A 89 10.36 -0.21 11.14
C LEU A 89 11.21 0.03 12.40
N ARG A 90 11.91 -0.98 12.92
CA ARG A 90 12.88 -0.78 14.00
C ARG A 90 14.11 0.01 13.56
N GLU A 91 14.51 -0.09 12.30
CA GLU A 91 15.60 0.72 11.75
C GLU A 91 15.15 2.18 11.52
N LEU A 92 13.91 2.39 11.06
CA LEU A 92 13.36 3.72 10.76
C LEU A 92 12.90 4.50 12.01
N LEU A 93 12.17 3.83 12.91
CA LEU A 93 11.42 4.41 14.02
C LEU A 93 11.62 3.59 15.32
N PRO A 94 12.87 3.41 15.80
CA PRO A 94 13.17 2.53 16.94
C PRO A 94 12.45 2.90 18.25
N GLU A 95 12.09 4.17 18.43
CA GLU A 95 11.42 4.71 19.60
C GLU A 95 9.89 4.57 19.56
N HIS A 96 9.32 4.18 18.42
CA HIS A 96 7.88 4.06 18.25
C HIS A 96 7.42 2.61 18.14
N HIS A 97 6.35 2.28 18.86
CA HIS A 97 5.81 0.93 18.91
C HIS A 97 4.90 0.64 17.71
N LEU A 98 5.13 -0.50 17.05
CA LEU A 98 4.19 -1.08 16.09
C LEU A 98 3.11 -1.85 16.84
N GLY A 99 1.89 -1.33 16.85
CA GLY A 99 0.75 -1.92 17.54
C GLY A 99 -0.45 -2.12 16.62
N PHE A 100 -1.57 -2.57 17.19
CA PHE A 100 -2.85 -2.67 16.50
C PHE A 100 -3.45 -1.30 16.23
N VAL A 101 -4.10 -1.14 15.07
CA VAL A 101 -4.93 0.05 14.78
C VAL A 101 -6.33 -0.19 15.35
N PRO A 102 -6.82 0.62 16.31
CA PRO A 102 -8.13 0.46 16.91
C PRO A 102 -9.26 0.48 15.89
N ASN A 103 -10.30 -0.35 16.06
CA ASN A 103 -11.41 -0.47 15.10
C ASN A 103 -12.24 0.82 14.93
N ASP A 104 -12.19 1.72 15.90
CA ASP A 104 -12.82 3.05 15.87
C ASP A 104 -11.90 4.15 15.33
N HIS A 105 -10.68 3.80 14.88
CA HIS A 105 -9.73 4.78 14.36
C HIS A 105 -10.30 5.51 13.12
N PRO A 106 -10.10 6.84 13.01
CA PRO A 106 -10.65 7.67 11.93
C PRO A 106 -10.24 7.24 10.51
N ILE A 107 -9.17 6.45 10.37
CA ILE A 107 -8.76 5.88 9.08
C ILE A 107 -9.84 4.97 8.45
N TYR A 108 -10.77 4.43 9.23
CA TYR A 108 -11.87 3.62 8.69
C TYR A 108 -13.07 4.46 8.28
N ASN A 109 -13.10 5.74 8.64
CA ASN A 109 -14.27 6.62 8.48
C ASN A 109 -13.90 7.99 7.87
N SER A 110 -12.76 8.11 7.21
CA SER A 110 -12.27 9.38 6.66
C SER A 110 -13.05 9.86 5.42
N TYR A 111 -13.69 8.96 4.67
CA TYR A 111 -14.56 9.31 3.54
C TYR A 111 -15.78 8.38 3.44
N TYR A 112 -15.55 7.07 3.37
CA TYR A 112 -16.57 6.04 3.54
C TYR A 112 -16.69 5.64 5.01
N SER A 113 -17.90 5.38 5.48
CA SER A 113 -18.12 4.84 6.82
C SER A 113 -17.92 3.33 6.85
N LEU A 114 -16.86 2.86 7.53
CA LEU A 114 -16.55 1.45 7.73
C LEU A 114 -16.51 1.13 9.23
N ASN A 115 -17.04 -0.03 9.60
CA ASN A 115 -17.04 -0.51 10.98
C ASN A 115 -15.74 -1.28 11.30
N GLY A 116 -14.59 -0.60 11.13
CA GLY A 116 -13.26 -1.18 11.29
C GLY A 116 -12.63 -1.69 9.97
N PRO A 117 -11.54 -2.46 10.06
CA PRO A 117 -10.81 -2.94 8.89
C PRO A 117 -11.63 -3.98 8.13
N LEU A 118 -11.80 -3.77 6.83
CA LEU A 118 -12.34 -4.76 5.91
C LEU A 118 -11.33 -5.88 5.71
N ARG A 119 -11.85 -7.10 5.74
CA ARG A 119 -11.12 -8.34 5.57
C ARG A 119 -11.82 -9.19 4.54
N PHE A 120 -11.03 -9.90 3.75
CA PHE A 120 -11.52 -10.67 2.63
C PHE A 120 -11.17 -12.14 2.84
N PRO A 121 -11.87 -13.08 2.16
CA PRO A 121 -11.61 -14.49 2.33
C PRO A 121 -10.12 -14.83 2.13
N LEU A 122 -9.63 -15.82 2.90
CA LEU A 122 -8.27 -16.35 2.79
C LEU A 122 -7.92 -16.58 1.32
N ARG A 123 -6.72 -16.19 0.89
CA ARG A 123 -6.28 -16.38 -0.50
C ARG A 123 -5.11 -17.36 -0.55
N MET A 124 -4.81 -17.91 -1.73
CA MET A 124 -3.60 -18.70 -1.93
C MET A 124 -2.86 -18.27 -3.19
N VAL A 125 -1.54 -18.11 -3.10
CA VAL A 125 -0.66 -17.91 -4.26
C VAL A 125 0.13 -19.19 -4.51
N GLY A 126 0.19 -19.65 -5.75
CA GLY A 126 0.94 -20.85 -6.14
C GLY A 126 0.14 -21.78 -7.03
N SER A 127 0.78 -22.79 -7.63
CA SER A 127 0.10 -23.79 -8.48
C SER A 127 -0.57 -24.87 -7.65
N ALA A 128 -1.53 -25.61 -8.24
CA ALA A 128 -2.24 -26.70 -7.59
C ALA A 128 -1.27 -27.64 -6.85
N GLY A 129 -1.51 -27.88 -5.56
CA GLY A 129 -0.65 -28.68 -4.68
C GLY A 129 0.44 -27.91 -3.90
N HIS A 130 0.71 -26.64 -4.24
CA HIS A 130 1.76 -25.82 -3.61
C HIS A 130 1.30 -24.39 -3.32
N GLY A 131 0.05 -24.23 -2.90
CA GLY A 131 -0.48 -22.91 -2.53
C GLY A 131 0.14 -22.41 -1.22
N ILE A 132 0.56 -21.15 -1.19
CA ILE A 132 0.93 -20.42 0.02
C ILE A 132 -0.33 -19.67 0.47
N PRO A 133 -0.87 -19.96 1.67
CA PRO A 133 -1.97 -19.18 2.21
C PRO A 133 -1.50 -17.73 2.43
N LEU A 134 -2.21 -16.81 1.80
CA LEU A 134 -2.15 -15.38 2.05
C LEU A 134 -3.08 -15.09 3.23
N HIS A 135 -2.68 -14.21 4.16
CA HIS A 135 -3.47 -13.88 5.37
C HIS A 135 -3.61 -15.03 6.35
N PHE A 136 -2.49 -15.69 6.65
CA PHE A 136 -2.40 -16.69 7.70
C PHE A 136 -1.73 -16.13 8.96
N GLY A 137 -2.12 -16.62 10.13
CA GLY A 137 -1.57 -16.21 11.43
C GLY A 137 -2.41 -15.16 12.17
N PRO A 138 -1.89 -14.57 13.27
CA PRO A 138 -2.66 -13.74 14.21
C PRO A 138 -2.94 -12.30 13.71
N TYR A 139 -2.77 -12.01 12.42
CA TYR A 139 -2.79 -10.63 11.88
C TYR A 139 -4.14 -10.22 11.27
N SER A 140 -5.23 -10.55 11.95
CA SER A 140 -6.59 -10.16 11.56
C SER A 140 -6.85 -8.66 11.65
N GLU A 141 -5.94 -7.91 12.28
CA GLU A 141 -6.03 -6.47 12.51
C GLU A 141 -4.90 -5.74 11.80
N LEU A 142 -5.17 -4.51 11.34
CA LEU A 142 -4.13 -3.67 10.75
C LEU A 142 -3.12 -3.31 11.84
N GLN A 143 -1.86 -3.23 11.46
CA GLN A 143 -0.80 -2.77 12.37
C GLN A 143 -0.42 -1.35 12.01
N GLY A 144 0.06 -0.57 12.98
CA GLY A 144 0.48 0.78 12.72
C GLY A 144 1.37 1.38 13.79
N ILE A 145 1.95 2.52 13.44
CA ILE A 145 2.73 3.36 14.36
C ILE A 145 2.03 4.71 14.46
N THR A 146 1.71 5.10 15.68
CA THR A 146 1.15 6.42 16.00
C THR A 146 2.26 7.33 16.49
N ILE A 147 2.31 8.55 15.96
CA ILE A 147 3.26 9.62 16.33
C ILE A 147 2.43 10.87 16.56
N ASP A 148 2.58 11.52 17.70
CA ASP A 148 1.85 12.76 18.06
C ASP A 148 0.32 12.67 17.86
N GLY A 149 -0.26 11.51 18.18
CA GLY A 149 -1.70 11.27 18.10
C GLY A 149 -2.25 10.94 16.69
N ARG A 150 -1.42 10.99 15.63
CA ARG A 150 -1.81 10.54 14.28
C ARG A 150 -1.17 9.21 13.94
N LEU A 151 -1.88 8.41 13.14
CA LEU A 151 -1.30 7.22 12.53
C LEU A 151 -0.32 7.66 11.44
N ALA A 152 0.96 7.36 11.62
CA ALA A 152 2.04 7.80 10.73
C ALA A 152 2.52 6.67 9.81
N VAL A 153 2.39 5.42 10.26
CA VAL A 153 2.65 4.23 9.46
C VAL A 153 1.47 3.29 9.58
N LEU A 154 0.99 2.79 8.44
CA LEU A 154 0.02 1.70 8.37
C LEU A 154 0.65 0.50 7.68
N VAL A 155 0.56 -0.67 8.30
CA VAL A 155 0.94 -1.94 7.70
C VAL A 155 -0.31 -2.72 7.35
N ASP A 156 -0.50 -2.92 6.05
CA ASP A 156 -1.57 -3.70 5.48
C ASP A 156 -1.26 -5.19 5.52
N THR A 157 -1.79 -5.85 6.54
CA THR A 157 -1.73 -7.31 6.67
C THR A 157 -2.76 -8.00 5.80
N GLU A 158 -3.74 -7.27 5.22
CA GLU A 158 -4.80 -7.75 4.33
C GLU A 158 -4.39 -7.76 2.86
N GLN A 159 -3.22 -7.22 2.51
CA GLN A 159 -2.74 -7.18 1.12
C GLN A 159 -3.83 -6.65 0.20
N MET A 160 -4.47 -5.54 0.59
CA MET A 160 -5.66 -4.98 -0.04
C MET A 160 -5.50 -4.80 -1.54
N MET A 161 -4.29 -4.42 -1.98
CA MET A 161 -3.95 -4.23 -3.39
C MET A 161 -4.26 -5.45 -4.26
N HIS A 162 -4.04 -6.65 -3.73
CA HIS A 162 -4.32 -7.93 -4.40
C HIS A 162 -5.80 -8.27 -4.54
N VAL A 163 -6.63 -7.67 -3.70
CA VAL A 163 -8.09 -7.74 -3.83
C VAL A 163 -8.55 -6.86 -4.99
N ILE A 164 -7.85 -5.74 -5.21
CA ILE A 164 -8.19 -4.74 -6.22
C ILE A 164 -7.71 -5.15 -7.61
N ASP A 165 -6.47 -5.62 -7.76
CA ASP A 165 -5.86 -5.92 -9.07
C ASP A 165 -6.17 -7.33 -9.60
N GLY A 166 -6.68 -8.22 -8.73
CA GLY A 166 -6.98 -9.60 -9.05
C GLY A 166 -5.76 -10.51 -9.28
N GLY A 167 -4.53 -10.01 -9.10
CA GLY A 167 -3.29 -10.67 -9.47
C GLY A 167 -2.99 -11.99 -8.74
N VAL A 168 -3.71 -12.27 -7.65
CA VAL A 168 -3.50 -13.47 -6.80
C VAL A 168 -4.78 -14.27 -6.53
N GLN A 169 -5.88 -13.94 -7.22
CA GLN A 169 -7.16 -14.62 -7.01
C GLN A 169 -7.21 -15.91 -7.81
N LYS A 170 -6.54 -16.96 -7.33
CA LYS A 170 -6.84 -18.31 -7.81
C LYS A 170 -8.19 -18.76 -7.24
N PRO A 171 -9.02 -19.46 -8.03
CA PRO A 171 -10.31 -19.99 -7.59
C PRO A 171 -10.20 -20.66 -6.23
N PHE A 172 -11.03 -20.22 -5.29
CA PHE A 172 -11.09 -20.82 -3.96
C PHE A 172 -11.81 -22.17 -4.04
N TYR A 173 -11.44 -23.11 -3.17
CA TYR A 173 -12.22 -24.33 -2.97
C TYR A 173 -13.67 -23.97 -2.59
N GLY A 174 -14.64 -24.37 -3.42
CA GLY A 174 -16.08 -24.35 -3.07
C GLY A 174 -16.90 -23.24 -3.74
N LYS A 175 -16.85 -21.99 -3.23
CA LYS A 175 -17.84 -20.95 -3.57
C LYS A 175 -17.47 -19.98 -4.70
N PHE A 176 -16.19 -19.64 -4.88
CA PHE A 176 -15.76 -18.63 -5.84
C PHE A 176 -14.82 -19.24 -6.89
N GLN A 177 -15.43 -19.88 -7.89
CA GLN A 177 -14.69 -20.50 -8.99
C GLN A 177 -14.31 -19.51 -10.11
N ASN A 178 -14.89 -18.31 -10.09
CA ASN A 178 -14.72 -17.30 -11.12
C ASN A 178 -14.05 -16.05 -10.53
N GLN A 179 -12.85 -15.74 -11.01
CA GLN A 179 -12.06 -14.57 -10.62
C GLN A 179 -12.84 -13.25 -10.80
N ASN A 180 -13.61 -13.11 -11.87
CA ASN A 180 -14.40 -11.91 -12.12
C ASN A 180 -15.46 -11.69 -11.04
N LYS A 181 -16.07 -12.77 -10.51
CA LYS A 181 -17.04 -12.65 -9.41
C LYS A 181 -16.38 -12.20 -8.11
N ILE A 182 -15.14 -12.64 -7.84
CA ILE A 182 -14.36 -12.20 -6.67
C ILE A 182 -14.03 -10.71 -6.81
N LEU A 183 -13.63 -10.26 -8.00
CA LEU A 183 -13.37 -8.85 -8.28
C LEU A 183 -14.64 -8.00 -8.14
N GLU A 184 -15.75 -8.42 -8.76
CA GLU A 184 -17.03 -7.72 -8.68
C GLU A 184 -17.53 -7.61 -7.24
N GLU A 185 -17.39 -8.68 -6.44
CA GLU A 185 -17.82 -8.68 -5.06
C GLU A 185 -16.89 -7.86 -4.17
N PHE A 186 -15.58 -8.08 -4.20
CA PHE A 186 -14.67 -7.58 -3.16
C PHE A 186 -13.86 -6.34 -3.55
N ALA A 187 -13.52 -6.15 -4.83
CA ALA A 187 -12.69 -5.01 -5.24
C ALA A 187 -13.33 -3.66 -4.88
N PRO A 188 -14.66 -3.44 -5.04
CA PRO A 188 -15.28 -2.18 -4.61
C PRO A 188 -15.11 -1.90 -3.12
N HIS A 189 -15.17 -2.93 -2.27
CA HIS A 189 -14.95 -2.78 -0.83
C HIS A 189 -13.48 -2.48 -0.51
N ALA A 190 -12.55 -3.18 -1.16
CA ALA A 190 -11.13 -2.95 -0.99
C ALA A 190 -10.72 -1.52 -1.39
N VAL A 191 -11.28 -1.04 -2.51
CA VAL A 191 -11.09 0.34 -2.98
C VAL A 191 -11.63 1.35 -1.98
N ARG A 192 -12.78 1.11 -1.33
CA ARG A 192 -13.32 2.03 -0.30
C ARG A 192 -12.36 2.20 0.88
N GLN A 193 -11.77 1.11 1.37
CA GLN A 193 -10.77 1.20 2.44
C GLN A 193 -9.49 1.89 1.97
N LEU A 194 -9.01 1.60 0.76
CA LEU A 194 -7.84 2.30 0.20
C LEU A 194 -8.09 3.80 0.06
N ILE A 195 -9.29 4.20 -0.39
CA ILE A 195 -9.69 5.61 -0.45
C ILE A 195 -9.63 6.24 0.94
N ASN A 196 -10.19 5.59 1.96
CA ASN A 196 -10.08 6.13 3.32
C ASN A 196 -8.63 6.27 3.79
N ILE A 197 -7.74 5.32 3.48
CA ILE A 197 -6.30 5.40 3.81
C ILE A 197 -5.66 6.62 3.13
N VAL A 198 -5.94 6.84 1.84
CA VAL A 198 -5.42 7.99 1.09
C VAL A 198 -5.97 9.30 1.65
N ILE A 199 -7.28 9.38 1.89
CA ILE A 199 -7.93 10.58 2.46
C ILE A 199 -7.39 10.86 3.87
N TYR A 200 -7.19 9.82 4.70
CA TYR A 200 -6.59 9.98 6.01
C TYR A 200 -5.18 10.57 5.91
N ALA A 201 -4.33 10.01 5.04
CA ALA A 201 -2.95 10.48 4.86
C ALA A 201 -2.87 11.97 4.45
N ILE A 202 -3.76 12.42 3.55
CA ILE A 202 -3.77 13.82 3.10
C ILE A 202 -4.41 14.80 4.11
N THR A 203 -5.29 14.32 5.00
CA THR A 203 -6.02 15.19 5.95
C THR A 203 -5.41 15.22 7.35
N HIS A 204 -4.61 14.20 7.72
CA HIS A 204 -4.00 14.06 9.04
C HIS A 204 -2.46 14.14 9.00
N GLY A 205 -1.88 14.28 7.80
CA GLY A 205 -0.46 14.57 7.61
C GLY A 205 -0.15 16.07 7.60
N ASN A 206 1.12 16.42 7.46
CA ASN A 206 1.58 17.82 7.33
C ASN A 206 2.39 18.06 6.05
N ILE A 207 2.33 17.13 5.11
CA ILE A 207 2.85 17.33 3.77
C ILE A 207 1.84 18.21 3.03
N SER A 208 2.31 19.36 2.51
CA SER A 208 1.51 20.33 1.75
C SER A 208 0.51 19.64 0.82
N ASP A 209 -0.72 20.13 0.78
CA ASP A 209 -1.83 19.50 0.05
C ASP A 209 -1.57 19.43 -1.47
N TYR A 210 -0.60 20.21 -1.98
CA TYR A 210 -0.27 20.37 -3.40
C TYR A 210 -1.54 20.43 -4.26
N SER A 211 -2.63 21.01 -3.72
CA SER A 211 -3.97 20.90 -4.30
C SER A 211 -4.05 21.58 -5.68
N ASN A 212 -3.10 22.47 -5.95
CA ASN A 212 -2.91 23.18 -7.21
C ASN A 212 -1.73 22.66 -8.04
N TYR A 213 -1.15 21.50 -7.70
CA TYR A 213 -0.05 20.92 -8.47
C TYR A 213 -0.54 20.49 -9.86
N VAL A 214 -0.01 21.16 -10.87
CA VAL A 214 -0.13 20.79 -12.27
C VAL A 214 1.28 20.50 -12.77
N PRO A 215 1.58 19.29 -13.28
CA PRO A 215 2.91 18.99 -13.81
C PRO A 215 3.30 20.00 -14.89
N GLU A 216 4.54 20.50 -14.87
CA GLU A 216 5.01 21.50 -15.83
C GLU A 216 4.84 21.06 -17.30
N THR A 217 4.96 19.76 -17.55
CA THR A 217 4.75 19.16 -18.88
C THR A 217 3.32 19.42 -19.39
N VAL A 218 2.32 19.33 -18.51
CA VAL A 218 0.91 19.62 -18.82
C VAL A 218 0.69 21.12 -19.05
N LEU A 219 1.42 21.99 -18.35
CA LEU A 219 1.38 23.44 -18.57
C LEU A 219 2.01 23.82 -19.93
N LYS A 220 3.13 23.19 -20.30
CA LYS A 220 3.82 23.43 -21.58
C LYS A 220 2.98 22.99 -22.78
N ASP A 221 2.31 21.84 -22.70
CA ASP A 221 1.37 21.37 -23.73
C ASP A 221 0.10 22.22 -23.81
N SER A 222 -0.23 22.96 -22.75
CA SER A 222 -1.43 23.81 -22.70
C SER A 222 -1.27 25.19 -23.34
N GLY A 223 -0.04 25.59 -23.70
CA GLY A 223 0.23 26.78 -24.51
C GLY A 223 -0.29 26.68 -25.96
N ASN A 224 -0.80 25.52 -26.35
CA ASN A 224 -1.33 25.25 -27.68
C ASN A 224 -2.80 24.78 -27.61
N LYS A 225 -3.67 25.52 -26.92
CA LYS A 225 -5.08 25.11 -26.72
C LYS A 225 -6.05 25.87 -27.63
N GLY A 226 -6.56 25.15 -28.63
CA GLY A 226 -7.95 25.27 -29.07
C GLY A 226 -8.94 25.10 -27.90
N PRO A 227 -10.24 25.33 -28.11
CA PRO A 227 -11.15 25.78 -27.06
C PRO A 227 -11.25 24.79 -25.89
N ARG A 228 -11.05 25.32 -24.68
CA ARG A 228 -11.17 24.60 -23.40
C ARG A 228 -12.57 24.00 -23.27
N LYS A 229 -12.67 22.66 -23.19
CA LYS A 229 -13.92 22.00 -22.74
C LYS A 229 -14.19 22.40 -21.29
N LYS A 230 -15.33 23.06 -21.05
CA LYS A 230 -15.82 23.37 -19.70
C LYS A 230 -16.13 22.05 -18.96
N ALA A 231 -15.81 22.03 -17.66
CA ALA A 231 -16.17 20.92 -16.78
C ALA A 231 -17.69 20.73 -16.75
N PRO A 232 -18.19 19.48 -16.66
CA PRO A 232 -19.61 19.22 -16.56
C PRO A 232 -20.16 19.76 -15.23
N ILE A 233 -21.30 20.46 -15.32
CA ILE A 233 -22.03 20.97 -14.17
C ILE A 233 -22.68 19.78 -13.47
N VAL A 234 -22.25 19.50 -12.24
CA VAL A 234 -22.91 18.51 -11.37
C VAL A 234 -24.25 19.08 -10.93
N THR A 235 -25.33 18.57 -11.52
CA THR A 235 -26.69 18.86 -11.06
C THR A 235 -26.99 17.97 -9.85
N GLN A 236 -27.20 18.58 -8.68
CA GLN A 236 -27.74 17.88 -7.52
C GLN A 236 -29.11 17.32 -7.88
N LYS A 237 -29.31 16.00 -7.72
CA LYS A 237 -30.64 15.41 -7.63
C LYS A 237 -30.91 15.05 -6.17
N LEU A 238 -32.03 15.58 -5.69
CA LEU A 238 -32.72 15.24 -4.45
C LEU A 238 -33.10 13.76 -4.41
#